data_AF-A0A1X1V2V0-F1
#
_entry.id   AF-A0A1X1V2V0-F1
#
_cell.length_a   1.000
_cell.length_b   1.000
_cell.length_c   1.000
_cell.angle_alpha   90.00
_cell.angle_beta   90.00
_cell.angle_gamma   90.00
#
_symmetry.space_group_name_H-M   'P 1'
#
loop_
_entity.id
_entity.type
_entity.pdbx_description
1 polymer ?
#
loop_
_entity_poly.entity_id
_entity_poly.type
_entity_poly.pdbx_seq_one_letter_code
_entity_poly.pdbx_strand_id
1 'polypeptide(L)'
;MDVLGGAHGEGLAVGHLSSDYRLQAAQVGWQGASATALNAKMGDWWEASRALLTRIGDHARGLHEAGVYHATAEEERARALAQIGVSAGGKVTGRQV
;
A
#
# COMPACT_ATOMS: atom_id res chain seq x y z
N MET A 1 9.66 8.66 -9.16
CA MET A 1 8.26 8.31 -8.87
C MET A 1 8.21 7.86 -7.42
N ASP A 2 7.29 8.42 -6.65
CA ASP A 2 7.40 8.62 -5.20
C ASP A 2 7.59 7.36 -4.35
N VAL A 3 8.57 7.42 -3.45
CA VAL A 3 8.86 6.43 -2.38
C VAL A 3 7.85 6.56 -1.21
N LEU A 4 6.90 7.48 -1.31
CA LEU A 4 6.03 7.89 -0.21
C LEU A 4 4.93 6.86 0.14
N GLY A 5 4.60 5.93 -0.76
CA GLY A 5 3.61 4.88 -0.50
C GLY A 5 4.07 3.83 0.50
N GLY A 6 5.35 3.45 0.47
CA GLY A 6 5.94 2.46 1.38
C GLY A 6 6.25 3.04 2.76
N ALA A 7 6.75 4.28 2.80
CA ALA A 7 7.18 4.94 4.04
C ALA A 7 6.03 5.17 5.04
N HIS A 8 4.80 5.38 4.58
CA HIS A 8 3.65 5.60 5.47
C HIS A 8 3.17 4.30 6.14
N GLY A 9 3.06 3.20 5.38
CA GLY A 9 2.67 1.90 5.93
C GLY A 9 3.69 1.33 6.91
N GLU A 10 4.98 1.47 6.59
CA GLU A 10 6.07 1.08 7.49
C GLU A 10 6.08 1.91 8.77
N GLY A 11 5.88 3.23 8.68
CA GLY A 11 5.77 4.11 9.85
C GLY A 11 4.61 3.73 10.77
N LEU A 12 3.46 3.34 10.21
CA LEU A 12 2.32 2.86 11.00
C LEU A 12 2.63 1.54 11.71
N ALA A 13 3.30 0.59 11.04
CA ALA A 13 3.74 -0.66 11.65
C ALA A 13 4.69 -0.43 12.84
N VAL A 14 5.67 0.47 12.67
CA VAL A 14 6.59 0.87 13.74
C VAL A 14 5.84 1.53 14.91
N GLY A 15 4.85 2.38 14.62
CA GLY A 15 4.00 3.02 15.63
C GLY A 15 3.17 2.03 16.46
N HIS A 16 2.59 1.02 15.81
CA HIS A 16 1.87 -0.06 16.49
C HIS A 16 2.81 -0.90 17.37
N LEU A 17 3.99 -1.30 16.86
CA LEU A 17 4.99 -2.05 17.65
C LEU A 17 5.46 -1.26 18.89
N SER A 18 5.74 0.03 18.73
CA SER A 18 6.10 0.90 19.86
C SER A 18 4.99 0.96 20.93
N SER A 19 3.74 1.00 20.49
CA SER A 19 2.57 0.99 21.38
C SER A 19 2.42 -0.34 22.10
N ASP A 20 2.65 -1.47 21.42
CA ASP A 20 2.65 -2.81 22.02
C ASP A 20 3.68 -2.93 23.15
N TYR A 21 4.91 -2.42 22.93
CA TYR A 21 5.94 -2.41 23.97
C TYR A 21 5.54 -1.57 25.19
N ARG A 22 4.92 -0.40 24.97
CA ARG A 22 4.43 0.45 26.07
C ARG A 22 3.31 -0.20 26.86
N LEU A 23 2.42 -0.93 26.19
CA LEU A 23 1.35 -1.69 26.85
C LEU A 23 1.89 -2.85 27.68
N GLN A 24 2.84 -3.63 27.16
CA GLN A 24 3.52 -4.68 27.92
C GLN A 24 4.25 -4.12 29.15
N ALA A 25 4.97 -3.00 28.99
CA ALA A 25 5.68 -2.37 30.10
C ALA A 25 4.72 -1.88 31.20
N ALA A 26 3.56 -1.34 30.83
CA ALA A 26 2.55 -0.87 31.79
C ALA A 26 1.93 -2.01 32.62
N GLN A 27 1.97 -3.25 32.11
CA GLN A 27 1.33 -4.42 32.72
C GLN A 27 1.93 -4.78 34.10
N VAL A 28 3.22 -4.52 34.32
CA VAL A 28 3.99 -4.92 35.52
C VAL A 28 3.47 -4.28 36.82
N GLY A 29 2.70 -3.20 36.76
CA GLY A 29 2.18 -2.49 37.94
C GLY A 29 0.73 -2.80 38.34
N TRP A 30 0.00 -3.58 37.55
CA TRP A 30 -1.45 -3.72 37.69
C TRP A 30 -1.81 -5.03 38.39
N GLN A 31 -2.81 -5.00 39.28
CA GLN A 31 -3.23 -6.17 40.05
C GLN A 31 -4.76 -6.30 40.11
N GLY A 32 -5.23 -7.53 40.35
CA GLY A 32 -6.66 -7.82 40.55
C GLY A 32 -7.53 -7.43 39.36
N ALA A 33 -8.68 -6.80 39.63
CA ALA A 33 -9.64 -6.42 38.60
C ALA A 33 -9.06 -5.51 37.51
N SER A 34 -8.14 -4.60 37.88
CA SER A 34 -7.46 -3.72 36.92
C SER A 34 -6.59 -4.51 35.96
N ALA A 35 -5.83 -5.50 36.44
CA ALA A 35 -5.00 -6.36 35.58
C ALA A 35 -5.87 -7.16 34.58
N THR A 36 -7.01 -7.68 35.03
CA THR A 36 -7.97 -8.37 34.17
C THR A 36 -8.53 -7.43 33.09
N ALA A 37 -8.91 -6.21 33.47
CA ALA A 37 -9.43 -5.22 32.52
C ALA A 37 -8.36 -4.80 31.50
N LEU A 38 -7.10 -4.61 31.94
CA LEU A 38 -5.98 -4.29 31.05
C LEU A 38 -5.72 -5.43 30.06
N ASN A 39 -5.71 -6.69 30.53
CA ASN A 39 -5.54 -7.87 29.68
C ASN A 39 -6.62 -7.97 28.60
N ALA A 40 -7.88 -7.75 28.95
CA ALA A 40 -8.97 -7.71 27.97
C ALA A 40 -8.73 -6.61 26.92
N LYS A 41 -8.35 -5.40 27.37
CA LYS A 41 -8.07 -4.28 26.45
C LYS A 41 -6.86 -4.50 25.56
N MET A 42 -5.82 -5.19 26.02
CA MET A 42 -4.70 -5.59 25.17
C MET A 42 -5.11 -6.62 24.12
N GLY A 43 -6.02 -7.54 24.45
CA GLY A 43 -6.65 -8.43 23.48
C GLY A 43 -7.34 -7.66 22.35
N ASP A 44 -8.25 -6.74 22.72
CA ASP A 44 -8.95 -5.86 21.78
C ASP A 44 -7.96 -5.07 20.90
N TRP A 45 -6.93 -4.50 21.53
CA TRP A 45 -5.91 -3.70 20.85
C TRP A 45 -5.11 -4.52 19.82
N TRP A 46 -4.68 -5.73 20.17
CA TRP A 46 -3.91 -6.58 19.26
C TRP A 46 -4.75 -7.04 18.07
N GLU A 47 -6.02 -7.37 18.29
CA GLU A 47 -6.92 -7.73 17.20
C GLU A 47 -7.12 -6.57 16.23
N ALA A 48 -7.43 -5.39 16.76
CA ALA A 48 -7.61 -4.18 15.95
C ALA A 48 -6.32 -3.80 15.19
N SER A 49 -5.17 -3.84 15.86
CA SER A 49 -3.86 -3.52 15.28
C SER A 49 -3.50 -4.46 14.13
N ARG A 50 -3.69 -5.77 14.32
CA ARG A 50 -3.47 -6.75 13.24
C ARG A 50 -4.40 -6.51 12.06
N ALA A 51 -5.68 -6.29 12.32
CA ALA A 51 -6.65 -6.03 11.26
C ALA A 51 -6.30 -4.77 10.45
N LEU A 52 -5.87 -3.70 11.12
CA LEU A 52 -5.45 -2.45 10.46
C LEU A 52 -4.18 -2.65 9.63
N LEU A 53 -3.15 -3.27 10.20
CA LEU A 53 -1.88 -3.49 9.49
C LEU A 53 -2.05 -4.40 8.27
N THR A 54 -2.88 -5.44 8.36
CA THR A 54 -3.24 -6.28 7.20
C THR A 54 -3.91 -5.45 6.11
N ARG A 55 -4.93 -4.65 6.44
CA ARG A 55 -5.65 -3.82 5.46
C ARG A 55 -4.74 -2.79 4.78
N ILE A 56 -3.83 -2.18 5.53
CA ILE A 56 -2.85 -1.23 4.98
C ILE A 56 -1.88 -1.95 4.06
N GLY A 57 -1.38 -3.12 4.45
CA GLY A 57 -0.51 -3.95 3.61
C GLY A 57 -1.18 -4.36 2.30
N ASP A 58 -2.44 -4.79 2.37
CA ASP A 58 -3.23 -5.15 1.19
C ASP A 58 -3.49 -3.94 0.28
N HIS A 59 -3.78 -2.77 0.87
CA HIS A 59 -3.96 -1.54 0.11
C HIS A 59 -2.67 -1.11 -0.61
N ALA A 60 -1.53 -1.13 0.07
CA ALA A 60 -0.23 -0.80 -0.52
C ALA A 60 0.12 -1.75 -1.67
N ARG A 61 -0.15 -3.05 -1.50
CA ARG A 61 0.03 -4.05 -2.57
C ARG A 61 -0.88 -3.76 -3.76
N GLY A 62 -2.16 -3.50 -3.52
CA GLY A 62 -3.13 -3.18 -4.58
C GLY A 62 -2.76 -1.92 -5.37
N LEU A 63 -2.27 -0.87 -4.69
CA LEU A 63 -1.77 0.33 -5.36
C LEU A 63 -0.54 0.04 -6.23
N HIS A 64 0.38 -0.79 -5.74
CA HIS A 64 1.55 -1.19 -6.51
C HIS A 64 1.15 -1.95 -7.77
N GLU A 65 0.29 -2.97 -7.64
CA GLU A 65 -0.22 -3.75 -8.76
C GLU A 65 -0.96 -2.89 -9.79
N ALA A 66 -1.82 -1.97 -9.33
CA ALA A 66 -2.51 -1.02 -10.20
C ALA A 66 -1.54 -0.12 -10.96
N GLY A 67 -0.47 0.35 -10.30
CA GLY A 67 0.60 1.13 -10.93
C GLY A 67 1.32 0.36 -12.05
N VAL A 68 1.65 -0.91 -11.79
CA VAL A 68 2.26 -1.80 -12.80
C VAL A 68 1.33 -1.99 -14.00
N TYR A 69 0.06 -2.35 -13.74
CA TYR A 69 -0.93 -2.56 -14.81
C TYR A 69 -1.16 -1.29 -15.65
N HIS A 70 -1.22 -0.13 -15.00
CA HIS A 70 -1.36 1.13 -15.71
C HIS A 70 -0.15 1.42 -16.60
N ALA A 71 1.07 1.22 -16.11
CA ALA A 71 2.29 1.44 -16.88
C ALA A 71 2.37 0.51 -18.11
N THR A 72 2.04 -0.78 -17.96
CA THR A 72 2.01 -1.73 -19.08
C THR A 72 0.97 -1.33 -20.12
N ALA A 73 -0.25 -0.97 -19.68
CA ALA A 73 -1.30 -0.54 -20.59
C ALA A 73 -0.95 0.74 -21.34
N GLU A 74 -0.22 1.66 -20.69
CA GLU A 74 0.24 2.89 -21.33
C GLU A 74 1.34 2.64 -22.36
N GLU A 75 2.26 1.72 -22.09
CA GLU A 75 3.28 1.31 -23.05
C GLU A 75 2.65 0.67 -24.31
N GLU A 76 1.65 -0.19 -24.13
CA GLU A 76 0.90 -0.78 -25.25
C GLU A 76 0.19 0.28 -26.09
N ARG A 77 -0.48 1.24 -25.44
CA ARG A 77 -1.13 2.37 -26.12
C ARG A 77 -0.12 3.23 -26.88
N ALA A 78 1.02 3.54 -26.28
CA ALA A 78 2.09 4.31 -26.93
C ALA A 78 2.62 3.60 -28.19
N ARG A 79 2.82 2.27 -28.13
CA ARG A 79 3.22 1.46 -29.29
C ARG A 79 2.17 1.48 -30.41
N ALA A 80 0.88 1.36 -30.06
CA ALA A 80 -0.20 1.41 -31.04
C ALA A 80 -0.26 2.78 -31.74
N LEU A 81 -0.11 3.88 -30.99
CA LEU A 81 -0.07 5.23 -31.55
C LEU A 81 1.12 5.44 -32.49
N ALA A 82 2.30 4.93 -32.13
CA ALA A 82 3.48 4.99 -32.99
C ALA A 82 3.26 4.26 -34.33
N GLN A 83 2.62 3.09 -34.32
CA GLN A 83 2.29 2.33 -35.54
C GLN A 83 1.30 3.07 -36.44
N ILE A 84 0.30 3.74 -35.86
CA ILE A 84 -0.64 4.59 -36.61
C ILE A 84 0.11 5.75 -37.26
N GLY A 85 0.99 6.44 -36.53
CA GLY A 85 1.81 7.53 -37.07
C GLY A 85 2.66 7.11 -38.26
N VAL A 86 3.32 5.95 -38.17
CA VAL A 86 4.10 5.37 -39.28
C VAL A 86 3.20 5.05 -40.48
N SER A 87 2.04 4.43 -40.26
CA SER A 87 1.10 4.08 -41.33
C SER A 87 0.49 5.31 -42.01
N ALA A 88 0.21 6.37 -41.26
CA ALA A 88 -0.27 7.63 -41.79
C ALA A 88 0.81 8.35 -42.62
N GLY A 89 2.07 8.36 -42.14
CA GLY A 89 3.21 8.89 -42.88
C GLY A 89 3.39 8.20 -44.24
N GLY A 90 3.32 6.87 -44.28
CA GLY A 90 3.41 6.11 -45.55
C GLY A 90 2.28 6.42 -46.54
N LYS A 91 1.06 6.66 -46.05
CA LYS A 91 -0.10 7.05 -46.90
C LYS A 91 -0.01 8.48 -47.45
N VAL A 92 0.60 9.39 -46.70
CA VAL A 92 0.83 10.78 -47.16
C VAL A 92 1.89 10.83 -48.25
N THR A 93 2.98 10.05 -48.12
CA THR A 93 4.02 9.97 -49.15
C THR A 93 3.56 9.23 -50.41
N GLY A 94 2.62 8.27 -50.28
CA GLY A 94 2.05 7.54 -51.42
C GLY A 94 0.94 8.26 -52.21
N ARG A 95 0.47 9.43 -51.75
CA ARG A 95 -0.58 10.24 -52.41
C ARG A 95 -0.02 11.50 -53.09
N GLN A 96 1.23 11.45 -53.52
CA GLN A 96 1.82 12.41 -54.46
C GLN A 96 2.23 11.69 -55.75
N VAL A 97 1.27 11.42 -56.63
CA VAL A 97 1.45 11.26 -58.10
C VAL A 97 0.09 11.44 -58.77
#